data_AF-A0AAJ1KYX1-F1
#
_entry.id   AF-A0AAJ1KYX1-F1
#
_cell.length_a   1.000
_cell.length_b   1.000
_cell.length_c   1.000
_cell.angle_alpha   90.00
_cell.angle_beta   90.00
_cell.angle_gamma   90.00
#
_symmetry.space_group_name_H-M   'P 1'
#
loop_
_entity.id
_entity.type
_entity.pdbx_description
1 polymer ?
#
loop_
_entity_poly.entity_id
_entity_poly.type
_entity_poly.pdbx_seq_one_letter_code
_entity_poly.pdbx_strand_id
1 'polypeptide(L)' 'MMKVYRDKDSKVINIGEWDYMEEEVVEEILDEESVEISVVNKIIRHNPVPDGATFAEEDVITLSDGGIGAAE' A
#
# COMPACT_ATOMS: atom_id res chain seq x y z
N MET A 1 -6.58 -3.55 20.29
CA MET A 1 -7.00 -3.38 18.89
C MET A 1 -5.96 -2.64 18.08
N MET A 2 -5.43 -3.30 17.05
CA MET A 2 -4.51 -2.78 16.03
C MET A 2 -5.08 -3.11 14.66
N LYS A 3 -4.67 -2.35 13.63
CA LYS A 3 -5.07 -2.61 12.25
C LYS A 3 -4.36 -3.85 11.73
N VAL A 4 -5.11 -4.84 11.25
CA VAL A 4 -4.57 -6.06 10.66
C VAL A 4 -4.94 -6.06 9.18
N TYR A 5 -3.93 -6.16 8.33
CA TYR A 5 -4.08 -6.26 6.90
C TYR A 5 -4.00 -7.72 6.49
N ARG A 6 -4.93 -8.14 5.62
CA ARG A 6 -4.99 -9.50 5.10
C ARG A 6 -4.99 -9.47 3.57
N ASP A 7 -4.31 -10.42 2.94
CA ASP A 7 -4.37 -10.60 1.49
C ASP A 7 -5.77 -11.08 1.04
N LYS A 8 -5.96 -11.23 -0.27
CA LYS A 8 -7.19 -11.75 -0.86
C LYS A 8 -7.59 -13.15 -0.36
N ASP A 9 -6.63 -13.91 0.14
CA ASP A 9 -6.80 -15.27 0.67
C ASP A 9 -6.96 -15.25 2.22
N SER A 10 -7.18 -14.06 2.80
CA SER A 10 -7.37 -13.79 4.23
C SER A 10 -6.14 -14.03 5.13
N LYS A 11 -4.95 -14.18 4.55
CA LYS A 11 -3.70 -14.34 5.32
C LYS A 11 -3.20 -12.99 5.80
N VAL A 12 -2.74 -12.92 7.05
CA VAL A 12 -2.17 -11.70 7.61
C VAL A 12 -0.89 -11.32 6.85
N ILE A 13 -0.85 -10.10 6.34
CA ILE A 13 0.29 -9.54 5.61
C ILE A 13 0.94 -8.35 6.32
N ASN A 14 0.21 -7.66 7.21
CA ASN A 14 0.77 -6.62 8.08
C ASN A 14 -0.09 -6.45 9.35
N ILE A 15 0.53 -6.01 10.44
CA ILE A 15 -0.12 -5.64 11.69
C ILE A 15 0.41 -4.26 12.09
N GLY A 16 -0.48 -3.29 12.29
CA GLY A 16 -0.16 -1.88 12.43
C GLY A 16 -0.53 -1.09 11.17
N GLU A 17 -0.21 0.20 11.15
CA GLU A 17 -0.47 1.04 9.98
C GLU A 17 0.36 0.59 8.76
N TRP A 18 -0.22 0.77 7.57
CA TRP A 18 0.46 0.49 6.32
C TRP A 18 1.11 1.76 5.79
N ASP A 19 2.43 1.82 5.88
CA ASP A 19 3.21 2.91 5.31
C ASP A 19 3.49 2.68 3.82
N TYR A 20 3.34 3.75 3.05
CA TYR A 20 3.74 3.82 1.65
C TYR A 20 4.52 5.11 1.41
N MET A 21 5.35 5.12 0.37
CA MET A 21 6.08 6.30 -0.05
C MET A 21 5.45 6.86 -1.31
N GLU A 22 5.21 8.17 -1.35
CA GLU A 22 4.77 8.89 -2.55
C GLU A 22 5.96 9.61 -3.18
N GLU A 23 6.09 9.49 -4.50
CA GLU A 23 7.06 10.20 -5.32
C GLU A 23 6.32 10.99 -6.40
N GLU A 24 6.57 12.29 -6.49
CA GLU A 24 6.05 13.14 -7.56
C GLU A 24 7.01 13.09 -8.74
N VAL A 25 6.54 12.56 -9.87
CA VAL A 25 7.29 12.45 -11.11
C VAL A 25 6.66 13.36 -12.15
N VAL A 26 7.49 14.18 -12.78
CA VAL A 26 7.10 15.05 -13.89
C VAL A 26 7.47 14.33 -15.19
N GLU A 27 6.46 13.97 -15.98
CA GLU A 27 6.64 13.33 -17.29
C GLU A 27 6.24 14.33 -18.40
N GLU A 28 7.09 14.49 -19.40
CA GLU A 28 6.77 15.21 -20.62
C GLU A 28 6.18 14.24 -21.64
N ILE A 29 4.94 14.49 -22.06
CA ILE A 29 4.26 13.70 -23.08
C ILE A 29 4.25 14.52 -24.37
N LEU A 30 4.82 13.96 -25.43
CA LEU A 30 4.72 14.52 -26.77
C LEU A 30 3.44 13.98 -27.42
N ASP A 31 2.55 14.88 -27.79
CA ASP A 31 1.45 14.54 -28.70
C ASP A 31 2.01 14.53 -30.13
N GLU A 32 2.13 13.33 -30.71
CA GLU A 32 2.66 13.14 -32.06
C GLU A 32 1.78 13.76 -33.15
N GLU A 33 0.51 14.02 -32.88
CA GLU A 33 -0.45 14.58 -33.84
C GLU A 33 -0.39 16.12 -33.88
N SER A 34 -0.20 16.75 -32.71
CA SER A 34 -0.12 18.22 -32.58
C SER A 34 1.29 18.79 -32.45
N VAL A 35 2.30 17.93 -32.21
CA VAL A 35 3.69 18.32 -31.90
C VAL A 35 3.77 19.24 -30.66
N GLU A 36 2.80 19.10 -29.75
CA GLU A 36 2.75 19.86 -28.49
C GLU A 36 3.36 19.01 -27.35
N ILE A 37 4.18 19.65 -26.50
CA ILE A 37 4.74 19.02 -25.30
C ILE A 37 3.82 19.38 -24.13
N SER A 38 3.18 18.38 -23.55
CA SER A 38 2.41 18.52 -22.31
C SER A 38 3.20 18.01 -21.12
N VAL A 39 3.28 18.81 -20.06
CA VAL A 39 3.89 18.41 -18.78
C VAL A 39 2.81 17.82 -17.89
N VAL A 40 2.99 16.56 -17.48
CA VAL A 40 2.07 15.85 -16.59
C VAL A 40 2.76 15.54 -15.27
N ASN A 41 2.15 15.98 -14.17
CA ASN A 41 2.56 15.57 -12.82
C ASN A 41 1.86 14.26 -12.46
N LYS A 42 2.63 13.27 -12.03
CA LYS A 42 2.15 11.94 -11.67
C LYS A 42 2.68 11.57 -10.29
N ILE A 43 1.78 11.11 -9.42
CA ILE A 43 2.17 10.57 -8.11
C ILE A 43 2.36 9.06 -8.25
N ILE A 44 3.57 8.59 -8.01
CA ILE A 44 3.90 7.17 -7.94
C ILE A 44 3.89 6.77 -6.46
N ARG A 45 3.10 5.75 -6.12
CA ARG A 45 3.09 5.16 -4.78
C ARG A 45 3.94 3.91 -4.77
N HIS A 46 5.01 3.94 -4.00
CA HIS A 46 5.82 2.77 -3.72
C HIS A 46 5.20 2.00 -2.56
N ASN A 47 5.13 0.67 -2.70
CA ASN A 47 4.49 -0.25 -1.75
C ASN A 47 2.97 -0.02 -1.54
N PRO A 48 2.15 0.02 -2.61
CA PRO A 48 0.70 0.06 -2.44
C PRO A 48 0.21 -1.21 -1.76
N VAL A 49 -0.92 -1.09 -1.05
CA VAL A 49 -1.63 -2.25 -0.51
C VAL A 49 -1.94 -3.23 -1.66
N PRO A 50 -1.64 -4.54 -1.51
CA PRO A 50 -1.91 -5.52 -2.56
C PRO A 50 -3.37 -5.54 -3.00
N ASP A 51 -3.61 -5.81 -4.28
CA ASP A 51 -4.96 -5.87 -4.82
C ASP A 51 -5.80 -6.95 -4.13
N GLY A 52 -7.05 -6.60 -3.80
CA GLY A 52 -7.97 -7.45 -3.05
C GLY A 52 -7.63 -7.62 -1.56
N ALA A 53 -6.60 -6.94 -1.03
CA ALA A 53 -6.33 -6.96 0.41
C ALA A 53 -7.39 -6.18 1.19
N THR A 54 -7.66 -6.63 2.41
CA THR A 54 -8.62 -6.02 3.34
C THR A 54 -7.93 -5.64 4.64
N PHE A 55 -8.54 -4.74 5.41
CA PHE A 55 -8.07 -4.41 6.74
C PHE A 55 -9.22 -4.26 7.73
N ALA A 56 -8.96 -4.58 8.99
CA ALA A 56 -9.87 -4.40 10.11
C ALA A 56 -9.11 -4.08 11.40
N GLU A 57 -9.78 -3.49 12.39
CA GLU A 57 -9.23 -3.40 13.74
C GLU A 57 -9.48 -4.71 14.49
N GLU A 58 -8.41 -5.41 14.85
CA GLU A 58 -8.45 -6.70 15.53
C GLU A 58 -7.59 -6.63 16.80
N ASP A 59 -7.87 -7.50 17.78
CA ASP A 59 -6.93 -7.68 18.89
C ASP A 59 -5.69 -8.43 18.41
N VAL A 60 -4.54 -8.15 19.02
CA VAL A 60 -3.26 -8.75 18.66
C VAL A 60 -2.57 -9.27 19.91
N ILE A 61 -1.87 -10.38 19.76
CA ILE A 61 -1.14 -11.04 20.84
C ILE A 61 0.36 -11.01 20.59
N THR A 62 1.12 -10.98 21.68
CA THR A 62 2.57 -11.20 21.61
C THR A 62 2.84 -12.70 21.61
N LEU A 63 3.55 -13.16 20.59
CA LEU A 63 3.97 -14.56 20.43
C LEU A 63 5.18 -14.85 21.33
N SER A 64 5.47 -16.14 21.53
CA SER A 64 6.55 -16.59 22.42
C SER A 64 7.96 -16.20 21.96
N ASP A 65 8.10 -15.88 20.68
CA ASP A 65 9.33 -15.33 20.07
C ASP A 65 9.46 -13.80 20.21
N GLY A 66 8.47 -13.15 20.84
CA GLY A 66 8.37 -11.70 20.96
C GLY A 66 7.77 -11.00 19.73
N GLY A 67 7.37 -11.74 18.70
CA GLY A 67 6.63 -11.23 17.55
C GLY A 67 5.19 -10.86 17.89
N ILE A 68 4.50 -10.21 16.95
CA ILE A 68 3.07 -9.87 17.06
C ILE A 68 2.26 -10.73 16.09
N GLY A 69 1.12 -11.24 16.54
CA GLY A 69 0.17 -12.00 15.75
C GLY A 69 -1.25 -11.47 15.94
N ALA A 70 -2.12 -11.62 14.93
CA ALA A 70 -3.55 -11.38 15.09
C ALA A 70 -4.13 -12.37 16.11
N ALA A 71 -4.96 -11.90 17.02
CA ALA A 71 -5.70 -12.77 17.93
C ALA A 71 -6.76 -13.53 17.13
N GLU A 72 -6.64 -14.85 17.04
CA GLU A 72 -7.65 -15.74 16.44
C GLU A 72 -8.95 -15.78 17.26
#